data_AF-A0A0S1SC04-F1
#
_entry.id   AF-A0A0S1SC04-F1
#
_cell.length_a   1.000
_cell.length_b   1.000
_cell.length_c   1.000
_cell.angle_alpha   90.00
_cell.angle_beta   90.00
_cell.angle_gamma   90.00
#
_symmetry.space_group_name_H-M   'P 1'
#
loop_
_entity.id
_entity.type
_entity.pdbx_description
1 polymer ?
#
loop_
_entity_poly.entity_id
_entity_poly.type
_entity_poly.pdbx_seq_one_letter_code
_entity_poly.pdbx_strand_id
1 'polypeptide(L)'
;MSIFLGLVGIVFSVSLVIYRERVAEMIGAGEWMEYVGGVYNFVILVAVFVFFFSVASLTGTLDIFLTPIRYLLPTPSPDTTLDMP
;
A
#
# COMPACT_ATOMS: atom_id res chain seq x y z
N MET A 1 7.38 -18.01 -0.08
CA MET A 1 8.00 -16.68 -0.14
C MET A 1 7.03 -15.55 0.26
N SER A 2 5.73 -15.69 -0.02
CA SER A 2 4.65 -14.78 0.41
C SER A 2 4.47 -14.66 1.93
N ILE A 3 4.59 -15.75 2.68
CA ILE A 3 4.40 -15.73 4.14
C ILE A 3 5.47 -14.90 4.87
N PHE A 4 6.74 -15.09 4.49
CA PHE A 4 7.86 -14.36 5.08
C PHE A 4 7.73 -12.85 4.81
N LEU A 5 7.40 -12.46 3.57
CA LEU A 5 7.22 -11.06 3.21
C LEU A 5 6.03 -10.42 3.95
N GLY A 6 4.92 -11.15 4.10
CA GLY A 6 3.77 -10.69 4.87
C GLY A 6 4.10 -10.49 6.36
N LEU A 7 4.85 -11.40 6.98
CA LEU A 7 5.30 -11.23 8.37
C LEU A 7 6.24 -10.04 8.53
N VAL A 8 7.19 -9.86 7.61
CA VAL A 8 8.08 -8.69 7.60
C VAL A 8 7.28 -7.40 7.46
N GLY A 9 6.28 -7.37 6.57
CA GLY A 9 5.41 -6.21 6.38
C GLY A 9 4.59 -5.88 7.63
N ILE A 10 4.10 -6.89 8.36
CA ILE A 10 3.43 -6.68 9.65
C ILE A 10 4.40 -6.06 10.66
N VAL A 11 5.60 -6.64 10.85
CA VAL A 11 6.59 -6.10 11.79
C VAL A 11 6.99 -4.67 11.40
N PHE A 12 7.17 -4.40 10.12
CA PHE A 12 7.47 -3.06 9.61
C PHE A 12 6.34 -2.07 9.88
N SER A 13 5.08 -2.45 9.66
CA SER A 13 3.93 -1.59 9.95
C SER A 13 3.82 -1.23 11.43
N VAL A 14 4.03 -2.20 12.33
CA VAL A 14 4.06 -1.95 13.78
C VAL A 14 5.21 -1.01 14.15
N SER A 15 6.38 -1.23 13.55
CA SER A 15 7.55 -0.37 13.75
C SER A 15 7.28 1.07 13.30
N LEU A 16 6.57 1.26 12.18
CA LEU A 16 6.14 2.57 11.69
C LEU A 16 5.22 3.29 12.69
N VAL A 17 4.28 2.58 13.33
CA VAL A 17 3.39 3.18 14.34
C VAL A 17 4.16 3.57 15.62
N ILE A 18 5.08 2.70 16.06
CA ILE A 18 5.90 2.92 17.26
C ILE A 18 6.85 4.11 17.05
N TYR A 19 7.56 4.15 15.92
CA TYR A 19 8.55 5.18 15.62
C TYR A 19 8.01 6.31 14.75
N ARG A 20 6.68 6.49 14.69
CA ARG A 20 6.00 7.44 13.79
C ARG A 20 6.56 8.87 13.87
N GLU A 21 6.99 9.29 15.05
CA GLU A 21 7.48 10.64 15.33
C GLU A 21 8.81 10.88 14.62
N ARG A 22 9.76 9.95 14.82
CA ARG A 22 11.07 9.98 14.16
C ARG A 22 10.94 9.86 12.66
N VAL A 23 10.05 8.98 12.19
CA VAL A 23 9.79 8.82 10.76
C VAL A 23 9.20 10.10 10.17
N ALA A 24 8.26 10.75 10.86
CA ALA A 24 7.68 12.01 10.43
C ALA A 24 8.73 13.15 10.37
N GLU A 25 9.62 13.23 11.37
CA GLU A 25 10.73 14.18 11.37
C GLU A 25 11.74 13.93 10.24
N MET A 26 12.00 12.66 9.91
CA MET A 26 12.92 12.28 8.83
C MET A 26 12.35 12.56 7.43
N ILE A 27 11.05 12.34 7.23
CA ILE A 27 10.37 12.58 5.94
C ILE A 27 10.12 14.08 5.74
N GLY A 28 9.81 14.80 6.83
CA GLY A 28 9.44 16.20 6.79
C GLY A 28 7.98 16.43 6.38
N ALA A 29 7.50 17.66 6.62
CA ALA A 29 6.13 18.06 6.32
C ALA A 29 6.00 18.66 4.93
N GLY A 30 5.49 17.86 3.99
CA GLY A 30 5.04 18.38 2.70
C GLY A 30 3.69 19.09 2.84
N GLU A 31 3.49 20.17 2.09
CA GLU A 31 2.25 20.99 2.13
C GLU A 31 0.98 20.16 1.91
N TRP A 32 1.03 19.15 1.05
CA TRP A 32 -0.10 18.28 0.77
C TRP A 32 -0.46 17.34 1.93
N MET A 33 0.49 17.07 2.84
CA MET A 33 0.26 16.18 3.97
C MET A 33 -0.65 16.82 5.01
N GLU A 34 -0.74 18.16 5.06
CA GLU A 34 -1.69 18.86 5.93
C GLU A 34 -3.14 18.51 5.60
N TYR A 35 -3.49 18.33 4.32
CA TYR A 35 -4.85 17.92 3.92
C TYR A 35 -5.26 16.54 4.45
N VAL A 36 -4.27 15.70 4.79
CA VAL A 36 -4.48 14.35 5.32
C VAL A 36 -4.35 14.33 6.85
N GLY A 37 -4.33 15.49 7.51
CA GLY A 37 -4.17 15.62 8.96
C GLY A 37 -2.71 15.70 9.43
N GLY A 38 -1.79 16.07 8.53
CA GLY A 38 -0.37 16.23 8.80
C GLY A 38 0.46 14.96 8.65
N VAL A 39 1.78 15.10 8.72
CA VAL A 39 2.74 14.01 8.50
C VAL A 39 2.53 12.85 9.47
N TYR A 40 2.21 13.14 10.73
CA TYR A 40 1.97 12.10 11.74
C TYR A 40 0.82 11.19 11.34
N ASN A 41 -0.31 11.78 10.93
CA ASN A 41 -1.48 11.02 10.52
C ASN A 41 -1.20 10.29 9.20
N PHE A 42 -0.47 10.91 8.29
CA PHE A 42 0.00 10.27 7.06
C PHE A 42 0.84 9.03 7.33
N VAL A 43 1.83 9.10 8.24
CA VAL A 43 2.66 7.95 8.63
C VAL A 43 1.81 6.81 9.22
N ILE A 44 0.81 7.15 10.04
CA ILE A 44 -0.13 6.16 10.58
C ILE A 44 -0.95 5.52 9.46
N LEU A 45 -1.47 6.30 8.51
CA LEU A 45 -2.23 5.78 7.37
C LEU A 45 -1.39 4.83 6.52
N VAL A 46 -0.13 5.17 6.26
CA VAL A 46 0.81 4.28 5.54
C VAL A 46 1.02 2.99 6.33
N ALA A 47 1.24 3.07 7.65
CA ALA A 47 1.41 1.90 8.49
C ALA A 47 0.19 0.97 8.46
N VAL A 48 -1.01 1.54 8.59
CA VAL A 48 -2.27 0.80 8.53
C VAL A 48 -2.46 0.15 7.16
N PHE A 49 -2.18 0.87 6.07
CA PHE A 49 -2.27 0.33 4.72
C PHE A 49 -1.32 -0.86 4.53
N VAL A 50 -0.06 -0.72 4.94
CA VAL A 50 0.94 -1.79 4.85
C VAL A 50 0.53 -2.99 5.71
N PHE A 51 -0.04 -2.77 6.90
CA PHE A 51 -0.53 -3.84 7.76
C PHE A 51 -1.62 -4.67 7.06
N PHE A 52 -2.68 -4.01 6.56
CA PHE A 52 -3.77 -4.72 5.86
C PHE A 52 -3.28 -5.41 4.59
N PHE A 53 -2.39 -4.80 3.83
CA PHE A 53 -1.80 -5.40 2.64
C PHE A 53 -0.97 -6.64 2.98
N SER A 54 -0.22 -6.57 4.08
CA SER A 54 0.57 -7.69 4.58
C SER A 54 -0.32 -8.84 5.03
N VAL A 55 -1.41 -8.56 5.76
CA VAL A 55 -2.41 -9.56 6.14
C VAL A 55 -3.07 -10.19 4.90
N ALA A 56 -3.49 -9.37 3.92
CA ALA A 56 -4.07 -9.86 2.67
C ALA A 56 -3.12 -10.75 1.87
N SER A 57 -1.81 -10.47 1.93
CA SER A 57 -0.78 -11.30 1.29
C SER A 57 -0.59 -12.66 1.98
N LEU A 58 -0.84 -12.73 3.30
CA LEU A 58 -0.80 -13.99 4.06
C LEU A 58 -2.03 -14.86 3.80
N THR A 59 -3.20 -14.24 3.67
CA THR A 59 -4.48 -14.93 3.45
C THR A 59 -4.76 -15.26 1.99
N GLY A 60 -3.88 -14.84 1.07
CA GLY A 60 -4.08 -15.04 -0.37
C GLY A 60 -5.21 -14.21 -0.97
N THR A 61 -5.68 -13.17 -0.26
CA THR A 61 -6.79 -12.31 -0.70
C THR A 61 -6.31 -11.01 -1.35
N LEU A 62 -5.03 -10.96 -1.72
CA LEU A 62 -4.40 -9.83 -2.38
C LEU A 62 -5.12 -9.42 -3.66
N ASP A 63 -5.61 -10.39 -4.44
CA ASP A 63 -6.34 -10.13 -5.68
C ASP A 63 -7.64 -9.35 -5.44
N ILE A 64 -8.35 -9.63 -4.34
CA ILE A 64 -9.58 -8.93 -3.97
C ILE A 64 -9.26 -7.48 -3.60
N PHE A 65 -8.20 -7.26 -2.81
CA PHE A 65 -7.76 -5.92 -2.43
C PHE A 65 -7.28 -5.08 -3.62
N LEU A 66 -6.67 -5.71 -4.62
CA LEU A 66 -6.18 -5.03 -5.83
C LEU A 66 -7.23 -4.93 -6.95
N THR A 67 -8.41 -5.55 -6.81
CA THR A 67 -9.47 -5.54 -7.82
C THR A 67 -9.94 -4.13 -8.20
N PRO A 68 -10.18 -3.18 -7.26
CA PRO A 68 -10.56 -1.81 -7.60
C PRO A 68 -9.48 -1.09 -8.42
N ILE A 69 -8.20 -1.35 -8.11
CA ILE A 69 -7.06 -0.78 -8.82
C ILE A 69 -6.96 -1.39 -10.23
N ARG A 70 -7.17 -2.71 -10.37
CA ARG A 70 -7.21 -3.36 -11.68
C ARG A 70 -8.34 -2.85 -12.57
N TYR A 71 -9.48 -2.45 -12.00
CA TYR A 71 -10.58 -1.87 -12.76
C TYR A 71 -10.27 -0.46 -13.27
N LEU A 72 -9.40 0.28 -12.58
CA LEU A 72 -8.93 1.60 -13.02
C LEU A 72 -7.79 1.53 -14.05
N LEU A 73 -7.12 0.38 -14.16
CA LEU A 73 -6.08 0.15 -15.17
C LEU A 73 -6.74 -0.37 -16.47
N PRO A 74 -6.39 0.19 -17.64
CA PRO A 74 -6.87 -0.34 -18.90
C PRO A 74 -6.29 -1.74 -19.10
N THR A 75 -7.11 -2.78 -18.90
CA THR A 75 -6.77 -4.14 -19.33
C THR A 75 -6.88 -4.20 -20.85
N PRO A 76 -5.90 -4.79 -21.58
CA PRO A 76 -6.03 -4.99 -23.01
C PRO A 76 -7.31 -5.75 -23.32
N SER A 77 -8.17 -5.21 -24.19
CA SER A 77 -9.30 -5.95 -24.73
C SER A 77 -8.79 -7.18 -25.48
N PRO A 78 -9.48 -8.34 -25.41
CA PRO A 78 -9.10 -9.55 -26.15
C PRO A 78 -8.90 -9.32 -27.66
N ASP A 79 -9.54 -8.27 -28.16
CA ASP A 79 -9.67 -7.84 -29.54
C ASP A 79 -8.36 -7.28 -30.12
N THR A 80 -7.39 -6.89 -29.28
CA THR A 80 -6.12 -6.26 -29.70
C THR A 80 -5.17 -7.23 -30.43
N THR A 81 -5.50 -8.53 -30.49
CA THR A 81 -4.70 -9.53 -31.21
C THR A 81 -5.13 -9.77 -32.65
N LEU A 82 -6.24 -9.18 -33.12
CA LEU A 82 -6.79 -9.45 -34.45
C LEU A 82 -6.50 -8.37 -35.52
N ASP A 83 -5.92 -7.23 -35.15
CA ASP A 83 -5.67 -6.09 -36.06
C ASP A 83 -4.19 -5.67 -36.12
N MET A 84 -3.26 -6.63 -36.23
CA MET A 84 -1.91 -6.30 -36.73
C MET A 84 -1.84 -6.66 -38.23
N PRO A 85 -1.55 -5.70 -39.13
CA PRO A 85 -1.35 -5.95 -40.55
C PRO A 85 -0.10 -6.78 -40.85
#